data_AF-A0A661WWT8-F1
#
_entry.id   AF-A0A661WWT8-F1
#
_cell.length_a   1.000
_cell.length_b   1.000
_cell.length_c   1.000
_cell.angle_alpha   90.00
_cell.angle_beta   90.00
_cell.angle_gamma   90.00
#
_symmetry.space_group_name_H-M   'P 1'
#
loop_
_entity.id
_entity.type
_entity.pdbx_description
1 polymer ?
#
loop_
_entity_poly.entity_id
_entity_poly.type
_entity_poly.pdbx_seq_one_letter_code
_entity_poly.pdbx_strand_id
1 'polypeptide(L)'
;METVIEKKYTDESWNFGEANTKTLTHCYHSYPAMMIPQVAARLIEKYGENANLLFDPYCGTGTSLVEANVKNINAIGTDLNPLARLIAKAKTTPINIQTLDLYLKDFNNWIFSLRFGAKKNISFNIPKFKNIDYWFTKDVQIKLAILKHYIDNIDNEPIRRFFLVAFSETVRETSLTRNGEFKLYRISEKNLETFNPDVYAIIENKLFRNRKGLISFLNVKKNNSTSEVYSFNTVFNIPKEILPD
;
A
#
# COMPACT_ATOMS: atom_id res chain seq x y z
N MET A 1 48.17 10.99 22.99
CA MET A 1 46.70 10.98 22.95
C MET A 1 46.29 9.57 22.59
N GLU A 2 45.77 8.81 23.55
CA GLU A 2 45.20 7.49 23.26
C GLU A 2 43.84 7.70 22.59
N THR A 3 43.71 7.19 21.38
CA THR A 3 42.44 7.17 20.65
C THR A 3 41.52 6.18 21.35
N VAL A 4 40.57 6.67 22.15
CA VAL A 4 39.49 5.83 22.70
C VAL A 4 38.63 5.39 21.52
N ILE A 5 38.90 4.19 21.00
CA ILE A 5 37.98 3.52 20.08
C ILE A 5 36.82 3.05 20.94
N GLU A 6 35.73 3.82 20.99
CA GLU A 6 34.48 3.34 21.57
C GLU A 6 34.13 2.01 20.91
N LYS A 7 34.12 0.93 21.70
CA LYS A 7 33.64 -0.37 21.24
C LYS A 7 32.19 -0.18 20.79
N LYS A 8 31.95 -0.31 19.49
CA LYS A 8 30.59 -0.38 18.94
C LYS A 8 29.86 -1.53 19.63
N TYR A 9 28.84 -1.20 20.41
CA TYR A 9 27.95 -2.17 21.01
C TYR A 9 26.86 -2.54 19.99
N THR A 10 26.76 -3.82 19.66
CA THR A 10 25.71 -4.35 18.78
C THR A 10 24.65 -5.02 19.65
N ASP A 11 23.41 -4.52 19.58
CA ASP A 11 22.25 -5.18 20.19
C ASP A 11 21.55 -6.05 19.14
N GLU A 12 21.85 -7.35 19.15
CA GLU A 12 21.27 -8.33 18.22
C GLU A 12 19.74 -8.43 18.32
N SER A 13 19.13 -7.95 19.40
CA SER A 13 17.66 -7.97 19.51
C SER A 13 16.97 -7.02 18.53
N TRP A 14 17.70 -6.07 17.91
CA TRP A 14 17.21 -5.21 16.83
C TRP A 14 17.50 -5.76 15.42
N ASN A 15 18.06 -6.96 15.33
CA ASN A 15 18.32 -7.63 14.07
C ASN A 15 17.06 -8.39 13.61
N PHE A 16 16.41 -7.87 12.56
CA PHE A 16 15.19 -8.44 11.98
C PHE A 16 15.42 -9.04 10.58
N GLY A 17 16.64 -9.45 10.26
CA GLY A 17 17.01 -9.96 8.92
C GLY A 17 16.15 -11.14 8.43
N GLU A 18 15.69 -12.00 9.34
CA GLU A 18 14.84 -13.16 9.04
C GLU A 18 13.35 -12.90 9.29
N ALA A 19 12.98 -11.72 9.79
CA ALA A 19 11.60 -11.43 10.17
C ALA A 19 10.69 -11.25 8.94
N ASN A 20 9.49 -11.82 9.01
CA ASN A 20 8.47 -11.57 7.99
C ASN A 20 7.91 -10.14 8.10
N THR A 21 8.26 -9.27 7.16
CA THR A 21 7.83 -7.86 7.12
C THR A 21 6.52 -7.63 6.37
N LYS A 22 5.87 -8.71 5.90
CA LYS A 22 4.65 -8.69 5.08
C LYS A 22 3.44 -9.28 5.82
N THR A 23 3.46 -9.30 7.15
CA THR A 23 2.31 -9.69 7.97
C THR A 23 1.21 -8.62 7.94
N LEU A 24 -0.01 -8.95 8.39
CA LEU A 24 -1.15 -8.02 8.48
C LEU A 24 -1.37 -7.25 7.16
N THR A 25 -1.76 -5.97 7.24
CA THR A 25 -1.89 -5.09 6.07
C THR A 25 -0.55 -4.59 5.52
N HIS A 26 0.61 -4.91 6.13
CA HIS A 26 1.93 -4.55 5.57
C HIS A 26 2.20 -5.21 4.21
N CYS A 27 1.46 -6.28 3.88
CA CYS A 27 1.53 -6.89 2.56
C CYS A 27 0.91 -6.05 1.44
N TYR A 28 0.14 -4.99 1.72
CA TYR A 28 -0.74 -4.33 0.75
C TYR A 28 -0.04 -3.78 -0.49
N HIS A 29 1.20 -3.30 -0.32
CA HIS A 29 1.96 -2.67 -1.39
C HIS A 29 3.45 -2.69 -1.06
N SER A 30 4.29 -2.95 -2.06
CA SER A 30 5.73 -2.75 -1.95
C SER A 30 6.08 -1.29 -2.21
N TYR A 31 6.67 -0.61 -1.23
CA TYR A 31 7.05 0.80 -1.34
C TYR A 31 8.54 0.96 -0.94
N PRO A 32 9.29 1.89 -1.55
CA PRO A 32 10.70 2.08 -1.20
C PRO A 32 10.88 2.51 0.25
N ALA A 33 11.97 2.05 0.89
CA ALA A 33 12.40 2.49 2.23
C ALA A 33 11.30 2.40 3.31
N MET A 34 10.49 1.33 3.30
CA MET A 34 9.51 1.09 4.35
C MET A 34 10.19 0.74 5.68
N MET A 35 9.66 1.27 6.78
CA MET A 35 10.00 0.80 8.12
C MET A 35 9.62 -0.68 8.28
N ILE A 36 10.52 -1.45 8.90
CA ILE A 36 10.27 -2.83 9.32
C ILE A 36 9.20 -2.84 10.43
N PRO A 37 8.08 -3.56 10.28
CA PRO A 37 6.99 -3.54 11.27
C PRO A 37 7.43 -3.87 12.70
N GLN A 38 8.34 -4.83 12.86
CA GLN A 38 8.87 -5.26 14.15
C GLN A 38 9.63 -4.15 14.88
N VAL A 39 10.32 -3.26 14.15
CA VAL A 39 10.96 -2.08 14.74
C VAL A 39 9.90 -1.16 15.33
N ALA A 40 8.84 -0.86 14.57
CA ALA A 40 7.76 0.00 15.04
C ALA A 40 7.03 -0.61 16.24
N ALA A 41 6.67 -1.88 16.15
CA ALA A 41 5.98 -2.62 17.20
C ALA A 41 6.78 -2.57 18.52
N ARG A 42 8.10 -2.79 18.45
CA ARG A 42 8.99 -2.77 19.60
C ARG A 42 9.17 -1.37 20.18
N LEU A 43 9.27 -0.34 19.34
CA LEU A 43 9.35 1.05 19.81
C LEU A 43 8.06 1.47 20.52
N ILE A 44 6.90 1.10 19.96
CA ILE A 44 5.59 1.37 20.57
C ILE A 44 5.46 0.62 21.89
N GLU A 45 5.89 -0.65 21.95
CA GLU A 45 5.87 -1.43 23.19
C GLU A 45 6.79 -0.85 24.26
N LYS A 46 7.97 -0.36 23.88
CA LYS A 46 8.96 0.16 24.82
C LYS A 46 8.64 1.57 25.34
N TYR A 47 8.06 2.43 24.51
CA TYR A 47 7.89 3.87 24.83
C TYR A 47 6.45 4.35 24.77
N GLY A 48 5.52 3.54 24.25
CA GLY A 48 4.11 3.87 24.11
C GLY A 48 3.23 3.30 25.22
N GLU A 49 3.80 2.87 26.36
CA GLU A 49 3.03 2.42 27.51
C GLU A 49 2.09 3.55 27.98
N ASN A 50 0.78 3.29 28.04
CA ASN A 50 -0.28 4.26 28.33
C ASN A 50 -0.44 5.40 27.30
N ALA A 51 0.18 5.31 26.12
CA ALA A 51 -0.04 6.30 25.07
C ALA A 51 -1.46 6.19 24.51
N ASN A 52 -2.17 7.32 24.44
CA ASN A 52 -3.49 7.41 23.81
C ASN A 52 -3.40 7.66 22.30
N LEU A 53 -2.30 8.26 21.85
CA LEU A 53 -2.08 8.69 20.48
C LEU A 53 -0.62 8.49 20.07
N LEU A 54 -0.41 7.92 18.89
CA LEU A 54 0.85 7.97 18.16
C LEU A 54 0.75 9.01 17.04
N PHE A 55 1.68 9.96 17.00
CA PHE A 55 1.82 10.88 15.87
C PHE A 55 3.08 10.56 15.07
N ASP A 56 2.92 10.35 13.76
CA ASP A 56 4.02 10.12 12.82
C ASP A 56 4.07 11.24 11.75
N PRO A 57 5.02 12.20 11.87
CA PRO A 57 5.11 13.35 10.97
C PRO A 57 5.60 12.99 9.56
N TYR A 58 6.06 11.75 9.33
CA TYR A 58 6.58 11.26 8.05
C TYR A 58 6.13 9.81 7.84
N CYS A 59 4.82 9.59 7.91
CA CYS A 59 4.28 8.25 8.11
C CYS A 59 4.50 7.29 6.93
N GLY A 60 4.89 7.81 5.75
CA GLY A 60 5.06 7.01 4.55
C GLY A 60 3.81 6.19 4.27
N THR A 61 3.98 4.87 4.11
CA THR A 61 2.87 3.93 3.91
C THR A 61 2.21 3.46 5.22
N GLY A 62 2.45 4.15 6.34
CA GLY A 62 1.73 3.97 7.60
C GLY A 62 2.08 2.71 8.38
N THR A 63 3.34 2.24 8.36
CA THR A 63 3.74 1.07 9.18
C THR A 63 3.56 1.34 10.66
N SER A 64 4.00 2.51 11.16
CA SER A 64 3.80 2.96 12.54
C SER A 64 2.31 2.99 12.93
N LEU A 65 1.46 3.51 12.05
CA LEU A 65 0.02 3.65 12.28
C LEU A 65 -0.68 2.28 12.41
N VAL A 66 -0.31 1.31 11.58
CA VAL A 66 -0.83 -0.06 11.69
C VAL A 66 -0.43 -0.68 13.03
N GLU A 67 0.84 -0.59 13.40
CA GLU A 67 1.34 -1.17 14.66
C GLU A 67 0.75 -0.46 15.90
N ALA A 68 0.51 0.85 15.82
CA ALA A 68 -0.23 1.59 16.85
C ALA A 68 -1.64 1.03 17.02
N ASN A 69 -2.37 0.82 15.90
CA ASN A 69 -3.72 0.28 15.95
C ASN A 69 -3.77 -1.15 16.52
N VAL A 70 -2.78 -2.00 16.22
CA VAL A 70 -2.62 -3.35 16.82
C VAL A 70 -2.50 -3.25 18.34
N LYS A 71 -1.79 -2.25 18.86
CA LYS A 71 -1.63 -1.98 20.29
C LYS A 71 -2.80 -1.18 20.91
N ASN A 72 -3.89 -0.96 20.16
CA ASN A 72 -5.07 -0.16 20.57
C ASN A 72 -4.78 1.33 20.81
N ILE A 73 -3.77 1.88 20.12
CA ILE A 73 -3.39 3.29 20.20
C ILE A 73 -3.95 3.99 18.95
N ASN A 74 -4.58 5.15 19.14
CA ASN A 74 -5.00 5.99 18.01
C ASN A 74 -3.76 6.48 17.27
N ALA A 75 -3.86 6.71 15.97
CA ALA A 75 -2.71 7.14 15.21
C ALA A 75 -3.03 8.30 14.27
N ILE A 76 -2.12 9.25 14.17
CA ILE A 76 -2.20 10.34 13.20
C ILE A 76 -0.89 10.35 12.42
N GLY A 77 -1.01 10.36 11.10
CA GLY A 77 0.14 10.43 10.21
C GLY A 77 0.00 11.54 9.18
N THR A 78 1.12 12.08 8.72
CA THR A 78 1.15 12.90 7.50
C THR A 78 2.31 12.48 6.62
N ASP A 79 2.12 12.61 5.31
CA ASP A 79 3.17 12.41 4.31
C ASP A 79 2.86 13.25 3.07
N LEU A 80 3.88 13.78 2.38
CA LEU A 80 3.69 14.60 1.19
C LEU A 80 3.33 13.78 -0.05
N ASN A 81 3.72 12.50 -0.12
CA ASN A 81 3.47 11.66 -1.26
C ASN A 81 2.01 11.12 -1.26
N PRO A 82 1.18 11.46 -2.26
CA PRO A 82 -0.20 10.99 -2.33
C PRO A 82 -0.35 9.47 -2.40
N LEU A 83 0.59 8.77 -3.03
CA LEU A 83 0.57 7.30 -3.08
C LEU A 83 0.86 6.70 -1.70
N ALA A 84 1.84 7.26 -0.98
CA ALA A 84 2.15 6.82 0.38
C ALA A 84 0.92 6.96 1.29
N ARG A 85 0.25 8.10 1.23
CA ARG A 85 -1.01 8.35 1.95
C ARG A 85 -2.13 7.41 1.55
N LEU A 86 -2.31 7.15 0.26
CA LEU A 86 -3.32 6.20 -0.24
C LEU A 86 -3.12 4.81 0.39
N ILE A 87 -1.88 4.33 0.40
CA ILE A 87 -1.50 3.04 0.97
C ILE A 87 -1.68 3.06 2.50
N ALA A 88 -1.22 4.10 3.19
CA ALA A 88 -1.37 4.25 4.63
C ALA A 88 -2.85 4.20 5.04
N LYS A 89 -3.71 4.98 4.39
CA LYS A 89 -5.16 4.97 4.61
C LYS A 89 -5.77 3.59 4.37
N ALA A 90 -5.40 2.89 3.30
CA ALA A 90 -5.93 1.55 3.03
C ALA A 90 -5.50 0.54 4.11
N LYS A 91 -4.24 0.61 4.56
CA LYS A 91 -3.68 -0.31 5.55
C LYS A 91 -4.31 -0.18 6.93
N THR A 92 -4.77 1.01 7.28
CA THR A 92 -5.34 1.32 8.62
C THR A 92 -6.86 1.38 8.64
N THR A 93 -7.54 1.32 7.48
CA THR A 93 -9.00 1.33 7.42
C THR A 93 -9.55 -0.11 7.56
N PRO A 94 -10.31 -0.41 8.61
CA PRO A 94 -11.01 -1.69 8.70
C PRO A 94 -12.13 -1.74 7.64
N ILE A 95 -12.28 -2.88 6.97
CA ILE A 95 -13.35 -3.13 6.00
C ILE A 95 -14.08 -4.40 6.44
N ASN A 96 -15.42 -4.36 6.44
CA ASN A 96 -16.22 -5.54 6.71
C ASN A 96 -15.93 -6.63 5.65
N ILE A 97 -15.50 -7.82 6.09
CA ILE A 97 -15.04 -8.89 5.20
C ILE A 97 -16.15 -9.39 4.28
N GLN A 98 -17.37 -9.56 4.79
CA GLN A 98 -18.50 -10.03 3.98
C GLN A 98 -18.81 -9.04 2.85
N THR A 99 -18.78 -7.74 3.16
CA THR A 99 -18.97 -6.69 2.16
C THR A 99 -17.85 -6.72 1.12
N LEU A 100 -16.59 -6.78 1.55
CA LEU A 100 -15.44 -6.88 0.63
C LEU A 100 -15.56 -8.10 -0.29
N ASP A 101 -15.99 -9.25 0.23
CA ASP A 101 -16.15 -10.49 -0.53
C ASP A 101 -17.18 -10.38 -1.66
N LEU A 102 -18.27 -9.62 -1.44
CA LEU A 102 -19.24 -9.35 -2.49
C LEU A 102 -18.60 -8.55 -3.63
N TYR A 103 -17.87 -7.48 -3.33
CA TYR A 103 -17.17 -6.67 -4.34
C TYR A 103 -16.08 -7.46 -5.08
N LEU A 104 -15.34 -8.33 -4.39
CA LEU A 104 -14.34 -9.20 -5.00
C LEU A 104 -14.99 -10.23 -5.92
N LYS A 105 -16.12 -10.82 -5.52
CA LYS A 105 -16.88 -11.75 -6.35
C LYS A 105 -17.40 -11.05 -7.61
N ASP A 106 -17.97 -9.86 -7.48
CA ASP A 106 -18.48 -9.07 -8.60
C ASP A 106 -17.35 -8.68 -9.56
N PHE A 107 -16.20 -8.29 -9.02
CA PHE A 107 -15.01 -8.00 -9.82
C PHE A 107 -14.53 -9.22 -10.61
N ASN A 108 -14.43 -10.38 -9.96
CA ASN A 108 -14.00 -11.62 -10.62
C ASN A 108 -14.99 -12.04 -11.72
N ASN A 109 -16.30 -11.94 -11.48
CA ASN A 109 -17.32 -12.20 -12.48
C ASN A 109 -17.20 -11.24 -13.68
N TRP A 110 -16.92 -9.96 -13.40
CA TRP A 110 -16.71 -8.96 -14.43
C TRP A 110 -15.46 -9.24 -15.26
N ILE A 111 -14.31 -9.53 -14.63
CA ILE A 111 -13.08 -9.94 -15.32
C ILE A 111 -13.29 -11.20 -16.16
N PHE A 112 -13.97 -12.21 -15.61
CA PHE A 112 -14.32 -13.42 -16.34
C PHE A 112 -15.10 -13.05 -17.62
N SER A 113 -16.14 -12.22 -17.53
CA SER A 113 -16.89 -11.79 -18.72
C SER A 113 -16.04 -11.11 -19.79
N LEU A 114 -15.02 -10.33 -19.40
CA LEU A 114 -14.08 -9.71 -20.34
C LEU A 114 -13.20 -10.75 -21.05
N ARG A 115 -12.69 -11.75 -20.31
CA ARG A 115 -11.84 -12.80 -20.86
C ARG A 115 -12.57 -13.66 -21.90
N PHE A 116 -13.89 -13.86 -21.73
CA PHE A 116 -14.73 -14.64 -22.68
C PHE A 116 -15.33 -13.79 -23.81
N GLY A 117 -14.83 -12.58 -24.04
CA GLY A 117 -15.22 -11.77 -25.20
C GLY A 117 -16.65 -11.23 -25.14
N ALA A 118 -17.28 -11.17 -23.97
CA ALA A 118 -18.54 -10.47 -23.82
C ALA A 118 -18.33 -8.99 -24.17
N LYS A 119 -18.83 -8.57 -25.34
CA LYS A 119 -18.76 -7.18 -25.80
C LYS A 119 -19.64 -6.30 -24.91
N LYS A 120 -19.11 -5.87 -23.78
CA LYS A 120 -19.62 -4.68 -23.10
C LYS A 120 -19.02 -3.48 -23.83
N ASN A 121 -19.88 -2.54 -24.25
CA ASN A 121 -19.45 -1.21 -24.67
C ASN A 121 -18.91 -0.47 -23.44
N ILE A 122 -17.68 -0.80 -23.04
CA ILE A 122 -17.03 -0.16 -21.89
C ILE A 122 -16.38 1.12 -22.39
N SER A 123 -16.91 2.25 -21.95
CA SER A 123 -16.27 3.55 -22.19
C SER A 123 -15.18 3.76 -21.14
N PHE A 124 -13.92 3.59 -21.54
CA PHE A 124 -12.76 3.84 -20.69
C PHE A 124 -11.86 4.91 -21.30
N ASN A 125 -11.15 5.65 -20.43
CA ASN A 125 -10.23 6.71 -20.83
C ASN A 125 -8.79 6.27 -20.55
N ILE A 126 -7.97 6.17 -21.59
CA ILE A 126 -6.53 5.98 -21.43
C ILE A 126 -5.93 7.35 -21.03
N PRO A 127 -5.19 7.44 -19.92
CA PRO A 127 -4.59 8.70 -19.48
C PRO A 127 -3.57 9.20 -20.51
N LYS A 128 -3.45 10.52 -20.64
CA LYS A 128 -2.46 11.16 -21.52
C LYS A 128 -1.38 11.83 -20.69
N PHE A 129 -0.16 11.33 -20.78
CA PHE A 129 1.01 11.96 -20.16
C PHE A 129 2.28 11.71 -20.98
N LYS A 130 3.30 12.53 -20.73
CA LYS A 130 4.58 12.47 -21.46
C LYS A 130 5.18 11.06 -21.35
N ASN A 131 5.58 10.50 -22.49
CA ASN A 131 6.26 9.20 -22.58
C ASN A 131 5.42 7.98 -22.11
N ILE A 132 4.08 8.02 -22.18
CA ILE A 132 3.26 6.84 -21.83
C ILE A 132 3.65 5.58 -22.61
N ASP A 133 3.92 5.70 -23.91
CA ASP A 133 4.31 4.58 -24.78
C ASP A 133 5.73 4.08 -24.54
N TYR A 134 6.56 4.88 -23.85
CA TYR A 134 7.88 4.45 -23.40
C TYR A 134 7.77 3.53 -22.17
N TRP A 135 6.75 3.75 -21.32
CA TRP A 135 6.57 3.05 -20.05
C TRP A 135 5.56 1.91 -20.11
N PHE A 136 4.65 1.90 -21.09
CA PHE A 136 3.56 0.93 -21.17
C PHE A 136 3.28 0.54 -22.62
N THR A 137 3.07 -0.76 -22.87
CA THR A 137 2.56 -1.24 -24.16
C THR A 137 1.09 -0.82 -24.34
N LYS A 138 0.61 -0.73 -25.59
CA LYS A 138 -0.78 -0.35 -25.86
C LYS A 138 -1.80 -1.30 -25.22
N ASP A 139 -1.50 -2.60 -25.23
CA ASP A 139 -2.32 -3.62 -24.57
C ASP A 139 -2.43 -3.39 -23.06
N VAL A 140 -1.29 -3.13 -22.37
CA VAL A 140 -1.29 -2.80 -20.95
C VAL A 140 -2.05 -1.51 -20.67
N GLN A 141 -1.89 -0.47 -21.50
CA GLN A 141 -2.64 0.79 -21.36
C GLN A 141 -4.15 0.57 -21.40
N ILE A 142 -4.63 -0.24 -22.36
CA ILE A 142 -6.06 -0.57 -22.49
C ILE A 142 -6.55 -1.34 -21.25
N LYS A 143 -5.85 -2.41 -20.86
CA LYS A 143 -6.23 -3.24 -19.71
C LYS A 143 -6.25 -2.44 -18.39
N LEU A 144 -5.25 -1.59 -18.16
CA LEU A 144 -5.22 -0.70 -16.99
C LEU A 144 -6.35 0.33 -17.01
N ALA A 145 -6.69 0.90 -18.18
CA ALA A 145 -7.80 1.85 -18.30
C ALA A 145 -9.15 1.17 -18.02
N ILE A 146 -9.35 -0.07 -18.49
CA ILE A 146 -10.53 -0.88 -18.19
C ILE A 146 -10.63 -1.15 -16.68
N LEU A 147 -9.55 -1.59 -16.04
CA LEU A 147 -9.51 -1.79 -14.58
C LEU A 147 -9.83 -0.51 -13.82
N LYS A 148 -9.20 0.61 -14.20
CA LYS A 148 -9.43 1.90 -13.55
C LYS A 148 -10.88 2.34 -13.66
N HIS A 149 -11.52 2.13 -14.82
CA HIS A 149 -12.93 2.40 -15.02
C HIS A 149 -13.80 1.61 -14.02
N TYR A 150 -13.56 0.31 -13.84
CA TYR A 150 -14.30 -0.48 -12.85
C TYR A 150 -14.12 0.10 -11.43
N ILE A 151 -12.87 0.38 -11.04
CA ILE A 151 -12.54 0.86 -9.71
C ILE A 151 -13.17 2.23 -9.42
N ASP A 152 -13.20 3.12 -10.41
CA ASP A 152 -13.82 4.45 -10.26
C ASP A 152 -15.34 4.40 -10.06
N ASN A 153 -15.99 3.32 -10.47
CA ASN A 153 -17.43 3.09 -10.27
C ASN A 153 -17.75 2.31 -8.98
N ILE A 154 -16.76 2.06 -8.11
CA ILE A 154 -17.01 1.51 -6.77
C ILE A 154 -17.47 2.64 -5.85
N ASP A 155 -18.72 2.63 -5.42
CA ASP A 155 -19.28 3.70 -4.56
C ASP A 155 -18.70 3.66 -3.13
N ASN A 156 -18.49 2.46 -2.58
CA ASN A 156 -17.94 2.29 -1.25
C ASN A 156 -16.47 2.74 -1.19
N GLU A 157 -16.21 3.88 -0.57
CA GLU A 157 -14.89 4.52 -0.62
C GLU A 157 -13.76 3.68 0.01
N PRO A 158 -13.91 3.05 1.20
CA PRO A 158 -12.91 2.14 1.74
C PRO A 158 -12.56 0.98 0.80
N ILE A 159 -13.57 0.38 0.17
CA ILE A 159 -13.37 -0.70 -0.79
C ILE A 159 -12.71 -0.17 -2.07
N ARG A 160 -13.16 0.97 -2.61
CA ARG A 160 -12.52 1.61 -3.75
C ARG A 160 -11.04 1.87 -3.48
N ARG A 161 -10.70 2.35 -2.27
CA ARG A 161 -9.32 2.56 -1.84
C ARG A 161 -8.51 1.26 -1.78
N PHE A 162 -9.09 0.19 -1.23
CA PHE A 162 -8.50 -1.14 -1.22
C PHE A 162 -8.14 -1.62 -2.64
N PHE A 163 -9.04 -1.43 -3.59
CA PHE A 163 -8.80 -1.72 -5.00
C PHE A 163 -7.76 -0.80 -5.64
N LEU A 164 -7.78 0.51 -5.36
CA LEU A 164 -6.81 1.47 -5.88
C LEU A 164 -5.37 1.14 -5.44
N VAL A 165 -5.17 0.61 -4.23
CA VAL A 165 -3.84 0.16 -3.76
C VAL A 165 -3.36 -1.09 -4.50
N ALA A 166 -4.23 -2.08 -4.72
CA ALA A 166 -3.89 -3.24 -5.55
C ALA A 166 -3.60 -2.84 -7.01
N PHE A 167 -4.38 -1.89 -7.53
CA PHE A 167 -4.20 -1.32 -8.86
C PHE A 167 -2.89 -0.54 -8.98
N SER A 168 -2.50 0.29 -8.01
CA SER A 168 -1.24 1.04 -8.09
C SER A 168 -0.02 0.13 -8.14
N GLU A 169 -0.02 -0.98 -7.41
CA GLU A 169 1.07 -1.97 -7.50
C GLU A 169 1.05 -2.69 -8.86
N THR A 170 -0.15 -2.98 -9.38
CA THR A 170 -0.33 -3.60 -10.70
C THR A 170 0.19 -2.69 -11.82
N VAL A 171 -0.08 -1.37 -11.76
CA VAL A 171 0.48 -0.38 -12.69
C VAL A 171 2.00 -0.42 -12.68
N ARG A 172 2.63 -0.52 -11.49
CA ARG A 172 4.08 -0.65 -11.38
C ARG A 172 4.60 -1.94 -12.03
N GLU A 173 4.02 -3.09 -11.68
CA GLU A 173 4.52 -4.41 -12.13
C GLU A 173 4.27 -4.70 -13.61
N THR A 174 3.26 -4.05 -14.21
CA THR A 174 2.92 -4.18 -15.63
C THR A 174 3.55 -3.10 -16.50
N SER A 175 4.30 -2.16 -15.90
CA SER A 175 5.09 -1.19 -16.65
C SER A 175 6.38 -1.80 -17.20
N LEU A 176 6.97 -1.16 -18.20
CA LEU A 176 8.26 -1.52 -18.79
C LEU A 176 9.45 -1.14 -17.87
N THR A 177 9.25 -1.11 -16.56
CA THR A 177 10.29 -0.82 -15.56
C THR A 177 10.89 -2.11 -15.02
N ARG A 178 12.15 -2.06 -14.59
CA ARG A 178 12.79 -3.20 -13.91
C ARG A 178 12.12 -3.42 -12.57
N ASN A 179 11.51 -4.58 -12.41
CA ASN A 179 10.96 -5.04 -11.13
C ASN A 179 12.12 -5.45 -10.21
N GLY A 180 12.12 -4.99 -8.96
CA GLY A 180 13.17 -5.28 -7.96
C GLY A 180 14.01 -4.06 -7.54
N GLU A 181 13.89 -2.93 -8.24
CA GLU A 181 14.57 -1.69 -7.88
C GLU A 181 13.57 -0.54 -7.71
N PHE A 182 13.90 0.40 -6.82
CA PHE A 182 13.11 1.62 -6.64
C PHE A 182 13.36 2.64 -7.75
N LYS A 183 14.54 2.60 -8.38
CA LYS A 183 14.91 3.53 -9.45
C LYS A 183 14.14 3.19 -10.73
N LEU A 184 13.79 4.22 -11.50
CA LEU A 184 13.07 4.08 -12.76
C LEU A 184 14.06 3.73 -13.88
N TYR A 185 14.37 2.44 -14.01
CA TYR A 185 15.07 1.91 -15.17
C TYR A 185 14.12 1.12 -16.05
N ARG A 186 14.20 1.37 -17.36
CA ARG A 186 13.46 0.56 -18.33
C ARG A 186 14.07 -0.85 -18.39
N ILE A 187 13.23 -1.84 -18.66
CA ILE A 187 13.69 -3.19 -18.98
C ILE A 187 14.56 -3.18 -20.25
N SER A 188 15.48 -4.15 -20.36
CA SER A 188 16.37 -4.28 -21.53
C SER A 188 15.58 -4.69 -22.79
N GLU A 189 16.17 -4.49 -23.97
CA GLU A 189 15.59 -4.94 -25.24
C GLU A 189 15.28 -6.44 -25.25
N LYS A 190 16.20 -7.27 -24.74
CA LYS A 190 15.98 -8.70 -24.55
C LYS A 190 14.73 -9.02 -23.71
N ASN A 191 14.48 -8.26 -22.65
CA ASN A 191 13.31 -8.47 -21.80
C ASN A 191 12.02 -7.90 -22.42
N LEU A 192 12.11 -6.91 -23.32
CA LEU A 192 10.95 -6.37 -24.04
C LEU A 192 10.30 -7.42 -24.94
N GLU A 193 11.09 -8.26 -25.61
CA GLU A 193 10.60 -9.30 -26.54
C GLU A 193 9.67 -10.33 -25.87
N THR A 194 9.86 -10.56 -24.57
CA THR A 194 9.09 -11.53 -23.79
C THR A 194 8.11 -10.86 -22.82
N PHE A 195 8.02 -9.53 -22.82
CA PHE A 195 7.20 -8.78 -21.89
C PHE A 195 5.71 -8.86 -22.27
N ASN A 196 4.98 -9.77 -21.64
CA ASN A 196 3.55 -9.93 -21.82
C ASN A 196 2.85 -10.24 -20.48
N PRO A 197 2.75 -9.27 -19.56
CA PRO A 197 2.16 -9.51 -18.25
C PRO A 197 0.65 -9.74 -18.34
N ASP A 198 0.13 -10.72 -17.61
CA ASP A 198 -1.32 -10.85 -17.38
C ASP A 198 -1.77 -9.83 -16.33
N VAL A 199 -2.12 -8.63 -16.80
CA VAL A 199 -2.58 -7.50 -15.98
C VAL A 199 -3.74 -7.90 -15.05
N TYR A 200 -4.68 -8.72 -15.54
CA TYR A 200 -5.84 -9.13 -14.76
C TYR A 200 -5.46 -10.13 -13.67
N ALA A 201 -4.65 -11.14 -14.00
CA ALA A 201 -4.17 -12.09 -13.00
C ALA A 201 -3.31 -11.40 -11.92
N ILE A 202 -2.52 -10.39 -12.28
CA ILE A 202 -1.71 -9.63 -11.32
C ILE A 202 -2.62 -8.94 -10.30
N ILE A 203 -3.63 -8.16 -10.73
CA ILE A 203 -4.51 -7.47 -9.78
C ILE A 203 -5.35 -8.45 -8.95
N GLU A 204 -5.85 -9.55 -9.53
CA GLU A 204 -6.57 -10.61 -8.80
C GLU A 204 -5.70 -11.18 -7.66
N ASN A 205 -4.42 -11.48 -7.94
CA ASN A 205 -3.47 -11.95 -6.94
C ASN A 205 -3.19 -10.91 -5.86
N LYS A 206 -3.08 -9.62 -6.21
CA LYS A 206 -2.89 -8.53 -5.23
C LYS A 206 -4.10 -8.38 -4.33
N LEU A 207 -5.32 -8.38 -4.89
CA LEU A 207 -6.56 -8.30 -4.12
C LEU A 207 -6.68 -9.47 -3.14
N PHE A 208 -6.37 -10.69 -3.60
CA PHE A 208 -6.37 -11.88 -2.74
C PHE A 208 -5.36 -11.79 -1.60
N ARG A 209 -4.11 -11.38 -1.88
CA ARG A 209 -3.07 -11.15 -0.87
C ARG A 209 -3.52 -10.08 0.14
N ASN A 210 -4.04 -8.96 -0.33
CA ASN A 210 -4.46 -7.84 0.51
C ASN A 210 -5.65 -8.25 1.40
N ARG A 211 -6.57 -9.07 0.87
CA ARG A 211 -7.68 -9.62 1.66
C ARG A 211 -7.18 -10.50 2.81
N LYS A 212 -6.20 -11.38 2.57
CA LYS A 212 -5.57 -12.17 3.64
C LYS A 212 -4.95 -11.27 4.71
N GLY A 213 -4.23 -10.24 4.28
CA GLY A 213 -3.64 -9.25 5.19
C GLY A 213 -4.67 -8.50 6.03
N LEU A 214 -5.80 -8.13 5.43
CA LEU A 214 -6.92 -7.51 6.14
C LEU A 214 -7.49 -8.43 7.22
N ILE A 215 -7.74 -9.70 6.89
CA ILE A 215 -8.26 -10.68 7.86
C ILE A 215 -7.29 -10.82 9.04
N SER A 216 -5.99 -10.98 8.76
CA SER A 216 -4.98 -11.06 9.81
C SER A 216 -4.95 -9.80 10.68
N PHE A 217 -5.06 -8.61 10.08
CA PHE A 217 -5.13 -7.34 10.81
C PHE A 217 -6.37 -7.23 11.70
N LEU A 218 -7.56 -7.53 11.17
CA LEU A 218 -8.81 -7.46 11.93
C LEU A 218 -8.84 -8.46 13.10
N ASN A 219 -8.17 -9.61 12.99
CA ASN A 219 -8.08 -10.59 14.06
C ASN A 219 -7.23 -10.12 15.25
N VAL A 220 -6.27 -9.21 15.04
CA VAL A 220 -5.35 -8.74 16.10
C VAL A 220 -5.65 -7.30 16.54
N LYS A 221 -6.25 -6.50 15.67
CA LYS A 221 -6.59 -5.11 15.95
C LYS A 221 -7.70 -5.07 17.01
N LYS A 222 -7.42 -4.40 18.14
CA LYS A 222 -8.41 -4.12 19.17
C LYS A 222 -9.38 -3.01 18.68
N ASN A 223 -10.65 -3.10 19.06
CA ASN A 223 -11.75 -2.42 18.37
C ASN A 223 -11.82 -0.88 18.51
N ASN A 224 -11.02 -0.24 19.36
CA ASN A 224 -11.24 1.17 19.71
C ASN A 224 -10.29 2.14 19.01
N SER A 225 -9.17 1.67 18.45
CA SER A 225 -8.19 2.56 17.82
C SER A 225 -8.61 3.01 16.42
N THR A 226 -8.37 4.27 16.09
CA THR A 226 -8.54 4.81 14.73
C THR A 226 -7.21 5.32 14.19
N SER A 227 -7.17 5.57 12.87
CA SER A 227 -6.03 6.19 12.23
C SER A 227 -6.49 7.29 11.27
N GLU A 228 -5.82 8.42 11.30
CA GLU A 228 -6.04 9.53 10.38
C GLU A 228 -4.76 9.84 9.60
N VAL A 229 -4.89 10.14 8.31
CA VAL A 229 -3.75 10.38 7.43
C VAL A 229 -3.97 11.66 6.63
N TYR A 230 -3.06 12.60 6.83
CA TYR A 230 -3.09 13.96 6.31
C TYR A 230 -1.99 14.23 5.29
N SER A 231 -2.04 15.42 4.68
CA SER A 231 -1.09 15.88 3.66
C SER A 231 -0.44 17.23 3.99
N PHE A 232 -0.50 17.68 5.24
CA PHE A 232 0.17 18.93 5.64
C PHE A 232 1.68 18.73 5.75
N ASN A 233 2.44 19.79 5.51
CA ASN A 233 3.88 19.80 5.64
C ASN A 233 4.27 20.29 7.04
N THR A 234 4.83 19.39 7.85
CA THR A 234 5.27 19.64 9.22
C THR A 234 6.37 20.69 9.32
N VAL A 235 7.09 20.97 8.23
CA VAL A 235 8.07 22.08 8.16
C VAL A 235 7.39 23.44 8.26
N PHE A 236 6.17 23.58 7.75
CA PHE A 236 5.44 24.85 7.80
C PHE A 236 4.63 24.98 9.09
N ASN A 237 3.79 24.00 9.38
CA ASN A 237 2.98 23.97 10.58
C ASN A 237 2.43 22.56 10.84
N ILE A 238 2.15 22.26 12.11
CA ILE A 238 1.28 21.16 12.50
C ILE A 238 -0.06 21.80 12.90
N PRO A 239 -1.16 21.52 12.17
CA PRO A 239 -2.47 22.05 12.53
C PRO A 239 -2.81 21.71 13.99
N LYS A 240 -3.38 22.65 14.75
CA LYS A 240 -3.66 22.41 16.18
C LYS A 240 -4.85 21.48 16.35
N GLU A 241 -5.81 21.57 15.45
CA GLU A 241 -7.07 20.84 15.45
C GLU A 241 -6.96 19.32 15.28
N ILE A 242 -5.79 18.80 14.86
CA ILE A 242 -5.58 17.36 14.69
C ILE A 242 -4.94 16.71 15.91
N LEU A 243 -4.29 17.47 16.79
CA LEU A 243 -3.67 16.91 17.98
C LEU A 243 -4.62 17.17 19.17
N PRO A 244 -4.81 16.20 20.07
CA PRO A 244 -5.51 16.46 21.33
C PRO A 244 -4.75 17.52 22.12
N ASP A 245 -5.50 18.35 22.84
CA ASP A 245 -4.97 19.41 23.72
C ASP A 245 -4.03 18.87 24.81
#